data_AF-A0A9E6JZG5-F1
#
_entry.id   AF-A0A9E6JZG5-F1
#
_cell.length_a   1.000
_cell.length_b   1.000
_cell.length_c   1.000
_cell.angle_alpha   90.00
_cell.angle_beta   90.00
_cell.angle_gamma   90.00
#
_symmetry.space_group_name_H-M   'P 1'
#
loop_
_entity.id
_entity.type
_entity.pdbx_description
1 polymer ?
#
loop_
_entity_poly.entity_id
_entity_poly.type
_entity_poly.pdbx_seq_one_letter_code
_entity_poly.pdbx_strand_id
1 'polypeptide(L)'
;LVSKLRENNKIVIGVGVKKSTSDLLILNCDEFIFYDDLVREEARRKPAKKKPVSKTSPNPNIKPAEKEEQKKQEALSLVVETVQALSAERGEEEKIWGSMVKQAIKRRKPGFNESYYGFQSFGKVLEEAELRQLLVLQRDEKSGGYIITSFSQD
;
A
#
# COMPACT_ATOMS: atom_id res chain seq x y z
N LEU A 1 31.76 -0.98 -13.75
CA LEU A 1 31.21 -2.18 -14.42
C LEU A 1 29.70 -2.03 -14.67
N VAL A 2 28.87 -1.94 -13.63
CA VAL A 2 27.39 -1.79 -13.77
C VAL A 2 27.00 -0.51 -14.53
N SER A 3 27.66 0.62 -14.25
CA SER A 3 27.41 1.88 -14.97
C SER A 3 27.68 1.77 -16.48
N LYS A 4 28.71 0.99 -16.86
CA LYS A 4 29.06 0.74 -18.27
C LYS A 4 27.99 -0.10 -18.98
N LEU A 5 27.38 -1.05 -18.27
CA LEU A 5 26.29 -1.87 -18.81
C LEU A 5 25.03 -1.04 -19.01
N ARG A 6 24.73 -0.11 -18.09
CA ARG A 6 23.63 0.85 -18.22
C ARG A 6 23.84 1.84 -19.35
N GLU A 7 25.07 2.35 -19.53
CA GLU A 7 25.46 3.17 -20.69
C GLU A 7 25.19 2.45 -22.03
N ASN A 8 25.25 1.13 -22.07
CA ASN A 8 24.99 0.31 -23.26
C ASN A 8 23.54 -0.17 -23.37
N ASN A 9 22.60 0.46 -22.64
CA ASN A 9 21.19 0.10 -22.59
C ASN A 9 20.96 -1.39 -22.23
N LYS A 10 21.84 -1.97 -21.40
CA LYS A 10 21.64 -3.32 -20.86
C LYS A 10 20.96 -3.24 -19.51
N ILE A 11 19.96 -4.10 -19.32
CA ILE A 11 19.26 -4.27 -18.05
C ILE A 11 20.16 -5.07 -17.12
N VAL A 12 20.43 -4.54 -15.92
CA VAL A 12 21.30 -5.17 -14.93
C VAL A 12 20.49 -5.65 -13.74
N ILE A 13 20.41 -6.98 -13.60
CA ILE A 13 19.79 -7.66 -12.46
C ILE A 13 20.90 -8.18 -11.54
N GLY A 14 20.98 -7.64 -10.32
CA GLY A 14 21.91 -8.08 -9.29
C GLY A 14 21.27 -9.12 -8.37
N VAL A 15 22.06 -10.10 -7.90
CA VAL A 15 21.62 -11.07 -6.90
C VAL A 15 22.64 -11.12 -5.77
N GLY A 16 22.19 -11.04 -4.52
CA GLY A 16 23.11 -11.03 -3.37
C GLY A 16 22.41 -11.24 -2.03
N VAL A 17 23.16 -11.15 -0.93
CA VAL A 17 22.62 -11.26 0.44
C VAL A 17 22.56 -9.88 1.09
N LYS A 18 21.53 -9.62 1.90
CA LYS A 18 21.21 -8.25 2.33
C LYS A 18 22.27 -7.62 3.23
N LYS A 19 23.00 -8.44 3.98
CA LYS A 19 24.04 -8.00 4.92
C LYS A 19 25.45 -7.96 4.33
N SER A 20 25.65 -8.50 3.12
CA SER A 20 26.99 -8.58 2.50
C SER A 20 27.08 -7.87 1.16
N THR A 21 26.04 -7.12 0.79
CA THR A 21 26.04 -6.31 -0.43
C THR A 21 26.01 -4.83 -0.07
N SER A 22 26.84 -4.01 -0.73
CA SER A 22 26.85 -2.56 -0.55
C SER A 22 25.60 -1.92 -1.14
N ASP A 23 25.02 -0.94 -0.43
CA ASP A 23 23.87 -0.15 -0.89
C ASP A 23 24.17 0.59 -2.20
N LEU A 24 25.42 1.01 -2.42
CA LEU A 24 25.84 1.64 -3.66
C LEU A 24 25.73 0.68 -4.86
N LEU A 25 25.96 -0.61 -4.67
CA LEU A 25 25.80 -1.60 -5.74
C LEU A 25 24.31 -1.80 -6.07
N ILE A 26 23.49 -1.89 -5.03
CA ILE A 26 22.04 -2.09 -5.15
C ILE A 26 21.39 -0.92 -5.90
N LEU A 27 21.76 0.32 -5.57
CA LEU A 27 21.24 1.53 -6.22
C LEU A 27 21.68 1.67 -7.68
N ASN A 28 22.80 1.06 -8.06
CA ASN A 28 23.30 1.11 -9.42
C ASN A 28 22.68 0.06 -10.35
N CYS A 29 22.07 -1.01 -9.82
CA CYS A 29 21.34 -2.03 -10.57
C CYS A 29 19.90 -1.58 -10.88
N ASP A 30 19.31 -2.09 -11.96
CA ASP A 30 17.91 -1.83 -12.29
C ASP A 30 16.97 -2.68 -11.42
N GLU A 31 17.38 -3.92 -11.15
CA GLU A 31 16.73 -4.80 -10.19
C GLU A 31 17.77 -5.50 -9.32
N PHE A 32 17.48 -5.68 -8.04
CA PHE A 32 18.34 -6.42 -7.12
C PHE A 32 17.54 -7.41 -6.28
N ILE A 33 17.87 -8.69 -6.36
CA ILE A 33 17.16 -9.79 -5.69
C ILE A 33 18.01 -10.28 -4.52
N PHE A 34 17.40 -10.41 -3.35
CA PHE A 34 18.08 -10.95 -2.18
C PHE A 34 17.83 -12.46 -2.04
N TYR A 35 18.89 -13.25 -1.87
CA TYR A 35 18.76 -14.68 -1.56
C TYR A 35 17.92 -14.92 -0.30
N ASP A 36 18.06 -14.05 0.70
CA ASP A 36 17.28 -14.09 1.95
C ASP A 36 15.77 -14.01 1.69
N ASP A 37 15.34 -13.31 0.64
CA ASP A 37 13.92 -13.16 0.28
C ASP A 37 13.42 -14.38 -0.50
N LEU A 38 14.26 -15.00 -1.34
CA LEU A 38 13.91 -16.20 -2.12
C LEU A 38 13.76 -17.44 -1.23
N VAL A 39 14.66 -17.65 -0.27
CA VAL A 39 14.59 -18.81 0.65
C VAL A 39 13.39 -18.70 1.60
N ARG A 40 12.98 -17.48 1.94
CA ARG A 40 11.74 -17.23 2.70
C ARG A 40 10.48 -17.57 1.91
N GLU A 41 10.51 -17.57 0.58
CA GLU A 41 9.41 -18.05 -0.25
C GLU A 41 9.35 -19.59 -0.28
N GLU A 42 10.49 -20.28 -0.32
CA GLU A 42 10.49 -21.76 -0.35
C GLU A 42 10.00 -22.38 0.96
N ALA A 43 10.36 -21.80 2.12
CA ALA A 43 9.82 -22.22 3.41
C ALA A 43 8.31 -21.94 3.58
N ARG A 44 7.72 -21.09 2.72
CA ARG A 44 6.28 -20.78 2.69
C ARG A 44 5.49 -21.60 1.66
N ARG A 45 6.10 -22.61 1.02
CA ARG A 45 5.43 -23.45 0.01
C ARG A 45 4.41 -24.47 0.56
N LYS A 46 3.98 -24.37 1.83
CA LYS A 46 2.73 -25.01 2.31
C LYS A 46 1.61 -23.95 2.33
N PRO A 47 0.39 -24.26 1.83
CA PRO A 47 -0.54 -23.30 1.20
C PRO A 47 -1.18 -22.36 2.25
N ALA A 48 -1.56 -21.09 2.00
CA ALA A 48 -1.66 -20.32 0.76
C ALA A 48 -1.66 -18.78 1.01
N LYS A 49 -1.37 -18.04 -0.08
CA LYS A 49 -1.69 -16.63 -0.42
C LYS A 49 -0.70 -15.51 -0.03
N LYS A 50 0.36 -15.46 -0.85
CA LYS A 50 0.92 -14.33 -1.66
C LYS A 50 1.02 -12.95 -0.99
N LYS A 51 2.26 -12.54 -0.69
CA LYS A 51 2.67 -11.18 -0.33
C LYS A 51 3.35 -10.51 -1.54
N PRO A 52 2.97 -9.29 -1.99
CA PRO A 52 3.84 -8.50 -2.85
C PRO A 52 4.78 -7.66 -1.99
N VAL A 53 6.06 -7.78 -2.31
CA VAL A 53 7.18 -7.07 -1.72
C VAL A 53 7.23 -5.66 -2.35
N SER A 54 7.15 -4.60 -1.53
CA SER A 54 7.55 -3.25 -1.94
C SER A 54 8.65 -2.73 -1.03
N LYS A 55 9.80 -2.53 -1.67
CA LYS A 55 11.03 -1.93 -1.17
C LYS A 55 10.81 -0.43 -0.97
N THR A 56 10.96 0.05 0.26
CA THR A 56 11.40 1.43 0.50
C THR A 56 12.27 1.45 1.75
N SER A 57 13.43 2.08 1.57
CA SER A 57 14.62 2.33 2.40
C SER A 57 14.50 2.15 3.93
N PRO A 58 15.50 1.55 4.59
CA PRO A 58 15.52 1.42 6.04
C PRO A 58 16.22 2.62 6.71
N ASN A 59 15.43 3.47 7.37
CA ASN A 59 15.90 4.13 8.58
C ASN A 59 16.10 3.02 9.65
N PRO A 60 17.23 2.93 10.39
CA PRO A 60 17.64 1.67 11.03
C PRO A 60 16.90 1.27 12.32
N ASN A 61 15.87 2.00 12.76
CA ASN A 61 15.34 1.84 14.12
C ASN A 61 13.82 1.63 14.24
N ILE A 62 13.15 1.19 13.16
CA ILE A 62 11.69 1.01 13.14
C ILE A 62 11.38 -0.49 13.00
N LYS A 63 10.70 -1.05 14.00
CA LYS A 63 10.30 -2.48 14.02
C LYS A 63 9.46 -2.79 12.76
N PRO A 64 9.53 -4.00 12.19
CA PRO A 64 8.76 -4.37 11.00
C PRO A 64 7.25 -4.07 11.11
N ALA A 65 6.70 -4.16 12.33
CA ALA A 65 5.32 -3.81 12.65
C ALA A 65 5.03 -2.31 12.46
N GLU A 66 5.93 -1.42 12.87
CA GLU A 66 5.76 0.03 12.74
C GLU A 66 5.81 0.49 11.28
N LYS A 67 6.54 -0.22 10.40
CA LYS A 67 6.51 0.07 8.95
C LYS A 67 5.20 -0.35 8.29
N GLU A 68 4.59 -1.45 8.72
CA GLU A 68 3.26 -1.84 8.24
C GLU A 68 2.19 -0.86 8.76
N GLU A 69 2.31 -0.44 10.03
CA GLU A 69 1.45 0.59 10.63
C GLU A 69 1.51 1.90 9.83
N GLN A 70 2.71 2.37 9.49
CA GLN A 70 2.90 3.59 8.68
C GLN A 70 2.25 3.49 7.30
N LYS A 71 2.39 2.33 6.63
CA LYS A 71 1.75 2.10 5.33
C LYS A 71 0.22 2.07 5.47
N LYS A 72 -0.31 1.42 6.50
CA LYS A 72 -1.74 1.43 6.78
C LYS A 72 -2.24 2.86 7.02
N GLN A 73 -1.51 3.64 7.80
CA GLN A 73 -1.79 5.05 8.05
C GLN A 73 -1.82 5.86 6.75
N GLU A 74 -0.86 5.63 5.84
CA GLU A 74 -0.83 6.29 4.53
C GLU A 74 -2.08 5.98 3.70
N ALA A 75 -2.53 4.71 3.70
CA ALA A 75 -3.76 4.32 3.00
C ALA A 75 -5.00 5.00 3.57
N LEU A 76 -5.08 5.05 4.91
CA LEU A 76 -6.18 5.70 5.62
C LEU A 76 -6.20 7.21 5.35
N SER A 77 -5.04 7.86 5.39
CA SER A 77 -4.88 9.26 5.05
C SER A 77 -5.39 9.56 3.64
N LEU A 78 -5.05 8.70 2.68
CA LEU A 78 -5.50 8.87 1.29
C LEU A 78 -7.02 8.70 1.15
N VAL A 79 -7.61 7.77 1.90
CA VAL A 79 -9.07 7.57 1.93
C VAL A 79 -9.76 8.80 2.50
N VAL A 80 -9.30 9.30 3.65
CA VAL A 80 -9.87 10.49 4.30
C VAL A 80 -9.76 11.71 3.39
N GLU A 81 -8.58 11.96 2.80
CA GLU A 81 -8.37 13.06 1.85
C GLU A 81 -9.34 12.97 0.66
N THR A 82 -9.56 11.76 0.13
CA THR A 82 -10.47 11.56 -0.99
C THR A 82 -11.93 11.75 -0.59
N VAL A 83 -12.32 11.27 0.59
CA VAL A 83 -13.67 11.49 1.14
C VAL A 83 -13.93 12.98 1.36
N GLN A 84 -12.97 13.70 1.93
CA GLN A 84 -13.06 15.14 2.13
C GLN A 84 -13.21 15.91 0.81
N ALA A 85 -12.41 15.54 -0.20
CA ALA A 85 -12.53 16.13 -1.53
C ALA A 85 -13.90 15.86 -2.16
N LEU A 86 -14.41 14.64 -2.05
CA LEU A 86 -15.74 14.29 -2.57
C LEU A 86 -16.85 15.03 -1.81
N SER A 87 -16.73 15.19 -0.50
CA SER A 87 -17.70 15.92 0.33
C SER A 87 -17.71 17.42 -0.02
N ALA A 88 -16.54 18.02 -0.26
CA ALA A 88 -16.42 19.42 -0.66
C ALA A 88 -17.02 19.69 -2.06
N GLU A 89 -16.92 18.72 -2.98
CA GLU A 89 -17.44 18.86 -4.34
C GLU A 89 -18.97 18.66 -4.43
N ARG A 90 -19.56 17.81 -3.58
CA ARG A 90 -20.97 17.39 -3.68
C ARG A 90 -21.89 17.92 -2.56
N GLY A 91 -21.32 18.55 -1.53
CA GLY A 91 -22.06 19.00 -0.34
C GLY A 91 -22.21 17.89 0.70
N GLU A 92 -22.23 18.28 1.98
CA GLU A 92 -22.21 17.38 3.16
C GLU A 92 -23.37 16.37 3.23
N GLU A 93 -24.44 16.55 2.45
CA GLU A 93 -25.65 15.73 2.51
C GLU A 93 -25.68 14.56 1.52
N GLU A 94 -24.76 14.49 0.54
CA GLU A 94 -24.79 13.42 -0.47
C GLU A 94 -24.07 12.16 0.03
N LYS A 95 -24.82 11.05 0.13
CA LYS A 95 -24.30 9.76 0.60
C LYS A 95 -23.12 9.30 -0.26
N ILE A 96 -21.94 9.20 0.34
CA ILE A 96 -20.73 8.77 -0.36
C ILE A 96 -20.64 7.25 -0.32
N TRP A 97 -20.62 6.61 -1.48
CA TRP A 97 -20.46 5.15 -1.57
C TRP A 97 -18.98 4.79 -1.53
N GLY A 98 -18.61 3.72 -0.82
CA GLY A 98 -17.24 3.23 -0.78
C GLY A 98 -16.69 2.86 -2.16
N SER A 99 -17.55 2.42 -3.08
CA SER A 99 -17.18 2.22 -4.49
C SER A 99 -16.76 3.51 -5.20
N MET A 100 -17.44 4.64 -4.91
CA MET A 100 -17.08 5.95 -5.45
C MET A 100 -15.74 6.42 -4.90
N VAL A 101 -15.49 6.24 -3.60
CA VAL A 101 -14.19 6.59 -2.99
C VAL A 101 -13.07 5.77 -3.63
N LYS A 102 -13.27 4.46 -3.81
CA LYS A 102 -12.29 3.61 -4.48
C LYS A 102 -12.01 4.07 -5.92
N GLN A 103 -13.04 4.48 -6.66
CA GLN A 103 -12.88 5.01 -8.01
C GLN A 103 -12.14 6.36 -8.02
N ALA A 104 -12.48 7.27 -7.11
CA ALA A 104 -11.82 8.56 -6.97
C ALA A 104 -10.33 8.41 -6.59
N ILE A 105 -10.01 7.50 -5.66
CA ILE A 105 -8.63 7.17 -5.31
C ILE A 105 -7.88 6.63 -6.53
N LYS A 106 -8.47 5.70 -7.28
CA LYS A 106 -7.81 5.15 -8.49
C LYS A 106 -7.61 6.18 -9.59
N ARG A 107 -8.50 7.18 -9.70
CA ARG A 107 -8.34 8.31 -10.64
C ARG A 107 -7.19 9.24 -10.24
N ARG A 108 -7.08 9.56 -8.94
CA ARG A 108 -5.98 10.40 -8.41
C ARG A 108 -4.65 9.66 -8.35
N LYS A 109 -4.65 8.39 -7.96
CA LYS A 109 -3.48 7.54 -7.76
C LYS A 109 -3.71 6.17 -8.41
N PRO A 110 -3.39 6.01 -9.71
CA PRO A 110 -3.59 4.75 -10.43
C PRO A 110 -2.78 3.57 -9.85
N GLY A 111 -1.73 3.85 -9.07
CA GLY A 111 -0.95 2.85 -8.33
C GLY A 111 -1.55 2.40 -6.99
N PHE A 112 -2.72 2.90 -6.58
CA PHE A 112 -3.34 2.51 -5.33
C PHE A 112 -3.76 1.03 -5.36
N ASN A 113 -3.24 0.25 -4.41
CA ASN A 113 -3.58 -1.15 -4.24
C ASN A 113 -3.70 -1.48 -2.75
N GLU A 114 -4.84 -2.01 -2.33
CA GLU A 114 -5.12 -2.33 -0.92
C GLU A 114 -4.12 -3.34 -0.35
N SER A 115 -3.67 -4.29 -1.19
CA SER A 115 -2.68 -5.30 -0.80
C SER A 115 -1.30 -4.69 -0.53
N TYR A 116 -0.96 -3.56 -1.17
CA TYR A 116 0.29 -2.84 -0.92
C TYR A 116 0.33 -2.26 0.50
N TYR A 117 -0.83 -1.82 0.97
CA TYR A 117 -1.01 -1.21 2.29
C TYR A 117 -1.32 -2.23 3.40
N GLY A 118 -1.31 -3.54 3.08
CA GLY A 118 -1.54 -4.61 4.05
C GLY A 118 -3.02 -4.91 4.30
N PHE A 119 -3.92 -4.46 3.44
CA PHE A 119 -5.36 -4.75 3.52
C PHE A 119 -5.79 -5.79 2.49
N GLN A 120 -6.71 -6.68 2.89
CA GLN A 120 -7.23 -7.73 2.00
C GLN A 120 -8.28 -7.22 1.01
N SER A 121 -9.01 -6.16 1.36
CA SER A 121 -10.04 -5.56 0.52
C SER A 121 -10.21 -4.08 0.85
N PHE A 122 -10.84 -3.32 -0.04
CA PHE A 122 -11.18 -1.92 0.24
C PHE A 122 -12.13 -1.78 1.43
N GLY A 123 -13.05 -2.74 1.60
CA GLY A 123 -13.92 -2.79 2.78
C GLY A 123 -13.11 -2.87 4.07
N LYS A 124 -12.01 -3.63 4.10
CA LYS A 124 -11.11 -3.68 5.28
C LYS A 124 -10.39 -2.36 5.54
N VAL A 125 -10.06 -1.60 4.49
CA VAL A 125 -9.48 -0.25 4.65
C VAL A 125 -10.51 0.68 5.29
N LEU A 126 -11.76 0.61 4.85
CA LEU A 126 -12.84 1.41 5.40
C LEU A 126 -13.14 1.00 6.86
N GLU A 127 -13.30 -0.30 7.15
CA GLU A 127 -13.50 -0.81 8.52
C GLU A 127 -12.39 -0.33 9.47
N GLU A 128 -11.13 -0.30 9.01
CA GLU A 128 -10.02 0.21 9.82
C GLU A 128 -10.10 1.74 10.03
N ALA A 129 -10.59 2.49 9.03
CA ALA A 129 -10.83 3.92 9.17
C ALA A 129 -11.94 4.21 10.19
N GLU A 130 -12.98 3.37 10.23
CA GLU A 130 -14.04 3.44 11.24
C GLU A 130 -13.56 3.04 12.63
N LEU A 131 -12.74 1.99 12.73
CA LEU A 131 -12.15 1.55 13.99
C LEU A 131 -11.26 2.62 14.62
N ARG A 132 -10.63 3.46 13.78
CA ARG A 132 -9.84 4.63 14.19
C ARG A 132 -10.68 5.91 14.33
N GLN A 133 -12.01 5.80 14.25
CA GLN A 133 -12.99 6.89 14.38
C GLN A 133 -12.81 8.02 13.34
N LEU A 134 -12.14 7.75 12.21
CA LEU A 134 -11.95 8.74 11.14
C LEU A 134 -13.21 8.89 10.28
N LEU A 135 -13.97 7.81 10.12
CA LEU A 135 -15.16 7.73 9.27
C LEU A 135 -16.25 6.91 9.97
N VAL A 136 -17.51 7.23 9.71
CA VAL A 136 -18.66 6.42 10.13
C VAL A 136 -19.23 5.73 8.90
N LEU A 137 -19.27 4.41 8.96
CA LEU A 137 -19.69 3.58 7.84
C LEU A 137 -21.02 2.92 8.15
N GLN A 138 -21.88 2.89 7.14
CA GLN A 138 -23.10 2.11 7.16
C GLN A 138 -22.97 1.00 6.12
N ARG A 139 -23.12 -0.24 6.57
CA ARG A 139 -23.12 -1.39 5.67
C ARG A 139 -24.46 -1.46 4.94
N ASP A 140 -24.43 -1.49 3.61
CA ASP A 140 -25.63 -1.64 2.79
C ASP A 140 -25.86 -3.12 2.50
N GLU A 141 -26.86 -3.72 3.14
CA GLU A 141 -27.22 -5.14 2.96
C GLU A 141 -27.73 -5.45 1.55
N LYS A 142 -28.21 -4.45 0.80
CA LYS A 142 -28.69 -4.63 -0.59
C LYS A 142 -27.56 -4.73 -1.61
N SER A 143 -26.47 -3.98 -1.43
CA SER A 143 -25.36 -3.94 -2.39
C SER A 143 -24.10 -4.65 -1.88
N GLY A 144 -24.08 -5.11 -0.63
CA GLY A 144 -22.89 -5.69 0.02
C GLY A 144 -21.74 -4.68 0.16
N GLY A 145 -22.04 -3.39 0.03
CA GLY A 145 -21.10 -2.27 0.01
C GLY A 145 -21.09 -1.49 1.33
N TYR A 146 -20.19 -0.52 1.41
CA TYR A 146 -20.11 0.43 2.52
C TYR A 146 -20.54 1.81 2.03
N ILE A 147 -21.34 2.50 2.82
CA ILE A 147 -21.74 3.89 2.62
C ILE A 147 -21.09 4.71 3.73
N ILE A 148 -20.39 5.78 3.39
CA ILE A 148 -19.83 6.71 4.37
C ILE A 148 -20.92 7.74 4.69
N THR A 149 -21.29 7.83 5.97
CA THR A 149 -22.41 8.66 6.45
C THR A 149 -21.94 9.91 7.19
N SER A 150 -20.81 9.85 7.86
CA SER A 150 -20.13 11.01 8.45
C SER A 150 -18.63 10.76 8.55
N PHE A 151 -17.85 11.83 8.66
CA PHE A 151 -16.43 11.78 8.97
C PHE A 151 -16.20 12.59 10.24
N SER A 152 -15.55 12.00 11.25
CA SER A 152 -15.32 12.70 12.52
C SER A 152 -14.08 13.56 12.36
N GLN A 153 -14.28 14.87 12.33
CA GLN A 153 -13.22 15.85 12.39
C GLN A 153 -13.12 16.29 13.86
N ASP A 154 -12.01 15.97 14.51
CA ASP A 154 -11.58 16.67 15.73
C ASP A 154 -10.70 17.86 15.31
#